data_AF-A0A2W5BV11-F1
#
_entry.id   AF-A0A2W5BV11-F1
#
_cell.length_a   1.000
_cell.length_b   1.000
_cell.length_c   1.000
_cell.angle_alpha   90.00
_cell.angle_beta   90.00
_cell.angle_gamma   90.00
#
_symmetry.space_group_name_H-M   'P 1'
#
loop_
_entity.id
_entity.type
_entity.pdbx_description
1 polymer ?
#
loop_
_entity_poly.entity_id
_entity_poly.type
_entity_poly.pdbx_seq_one_letter_code
_entity_poly.pdbx_strand_id
1 'polypeptide(L)'
;MIDAIDLPDNERAGLSTIAENAQVAFFNGLDEHGFDAIRKKSREEIEDMVEFMPKPEMARMAEALINLTSIKRRVSRGFETVGGPIDVAVISQAEGFVWVRRKHYFPQELNGRYLRRMGAEGS
;
A
#
# COMPACT_ATOMS: atom_id res chain seq x y z
N MET A 1 19.78 -34.26 7.97
CA MET A 1 19.87 -35.16 6.80
C MET A 1 21.12 -34.83 5.95
N ILE A 2 22.24 -34.46 6.57
CA ILE A 2 23.54 -34.24 5.88
C ILE A 2 24.65 -35.10 6.54
N ASP A 3 24.39 -35.70 7.71
CA ASP A 3 25.38 -36.45 8.49
C ASP A 3 25.84 -37.79 7.90
N ALA A 4 25.33 -38.19 6.72
CA ALA A 4 25.57 -39.50 6.12
C ALA A 4 26.59 -39.53 4.96
N ILE A 5 27.30 -38.43 4.71
CA ILE A 5 28.36 -38.39 3.70
C ILE A 5 29.71 -38.33 4.42
N ASP A 6 30.45 -39.44 4.35
CA ASP A 6 31.84 -39.54 4.82
C ASP A 6 32.74 -38.74 3.87
N LEU A 7 32.87 -37.44 4.15
CA LEU A 7 33.76 -36.51 3.46
C LEU A 7 34.95 -36.22 4.38
N PRO A 8 36.19 -36.22 3.87
CA PRO A 8 37.35 -35.82 4.64
C PRO A 8 37.19 -34.37 5.12
N ASP A 9 37.69 -34.07 6.33
CA ASP A 9 37.40 -32.80 7.04
C ASP A 9 37.81 -31.54 6.26
N ASN A 10 38.77 -31.65 5.35
CA ASN A 10 39.20 -30.56 4.46
C ASN A 10 38.14 -30.20 3.39
N GLU A 11 37.43 -31.19 2.84
CA GLU A 11 36.37 -31.00 1.85
C GLU A 11 35.10 -30.44 2.51
N ARG A 12 34.79 -30.85 3.76
CA ARG A 12 33.69 -30.28 4.54
C ARG A 12 33.89 -28.79 4.84
N ALA A 13 35.10 -28.40 5.23
CA ALA A 13 35.42 -27.00 5.47
C ALA A 13 35.31 -26.16 4.18
N GLY A 14 35.82 -26.67 3.06
CA GLY A 14 35.71 -26.00 1.76
C GLY A 14 34.26 -25.83 1.29
N LEU A 15 33.42 -26.86 1.47
CA LEU A 15 31.99 -26.80 1.14
C LEU A 15 31.22 -25.80 2.01
N SER A 16 31.54 -25.72 3.32
CA SER A 16 30.95 -24.71 4.21
C SER A 16 31.30 -23.29 3.78
N THR A 17 32.57 -23.04 3.44
CA THR A 17 33.02 -21.72 2.97
C THR A 17 32.38 -21.35 1.63
N ILE A 18 32.23 -22.30 0.70
CA ILE A 18 31.53 -22.06 -0.57
C ILE A 18 30.05 -21.74 -0.32
N ALA A 19 29.39 -22.48 0.58
CA ALA A 19 27.99 -22.24 0.92
C ALA A 19 27.78 -20.86 1.57
N GLU A 20 28.66 -20.46 2.48
CA GLU A 20 28.64 -19.14 3.11
C GLU A 20 28.86 -18.02 2.09
N ASN A 21 29.86 -18.16 1.22
CA ASN A 21 30.13 -17.18 0.16
C ASN A 21 28.97 -17.09 -0.85
N ALA A 22 28.35 -18.22 -1.19
CA ALA A 22 27.18 -18.25 -2.07
C ALA A 22 25.96 -17.58 -1.41
N GLN A 23 25.75 -17.78 -0.09
CA GLN A 23 24.72 -17.08 0.66
C GLN A 23 24.96 -15.57 0.65
N VAL A 24 26.16 -15.13 0.98
CA VAL A 24 26.51 -13.70 1.00
C VAL A 24 26.33 -13.07 -0.39
N ALA A 25 26.81 -13.73 -1.45
CA ALA A 25 26.62 -13.25 -2.81
C ALA A 25 25.15 -13.18 -3.22
N PHE A 26 24.33 -14.14 -2.79
CA PHE A 26 22.89 -14.15 -3.03
C PHE A 26 22.19 -13.00 -2.30
N PHE A 27 22.46 -12.80 -1.01
CA PHE A 27 21.88 -11.70 -0.24
C PHE A 27 22.30 -10.33 -0.79
N ASN A 28 23.58 -10.16 -1.17
CA ASN A 28 24.04 -8.95 -1.82
C ASN A 28 23.34 -8.71 -3.17
N GLY A 29 23.13 -9.75 -3.96
CA GLY A 29 22.39 -9.65 -5.22
C GLY A 29 20.90 -9.32 -5.02
N LEU A 30 20.28 -9.82 -3.96
CA LEU A 30 18.92 -9.45 -3.57
C LEU A 30 18.82 -7.97 -3.20
N ASP A 31 19.76 -7.48 -2.39
CA ASP A 31 19.78 -6.10 -1.90
C ASP A 31 20.10 -5.10 -3.01
N GLU A 32 21.04 -5.41 -3.91
CA GLU A 32 21.48 -4.48 -4.96
C GLU A 32 20.51 -4.40 -6.14
N HIS A 33 19.84 -5.49 -6.51
CA HIS A 33 19.06 -5.55 -7.76
C HIS A 33 17.67 -6.19 -7.61
N GLY A 34 17.51 -7.11 -6.66
CA GLY A 34 16.25 -7.85 -6.48
C GLY A 34 15.08 -6.94 -6.14
N PHE A 35 15.24 -6.08 -5.12
CA PHE A 35 14.17 -5.17 -4.70
C PHE A 35 13.83 -4.09 -5.72
N ASP A 36 14.82 -3.56 -6.43
CA ASP A 36 14.59 -2.56 -7.47
C ASP A 36 13.86 -3.15 -8.68
N ALA A 37 14.20 -4.37 -9.08
CA ALA A 37 13.50 -5.08 -10.14
C ALA A 37 12.03 -5.36 -9.76
N ILE A 38 11.80 -5.85 -8.53
CA ILE A 38 10.44 -6.09 -8.01
C ILE A 38 9.65 -4.78 -7.97
N ARG A 39 10.24 -3.71 -7.42
CA ARG A 39 9.60 -2.39 -7.32
C ARG A 39 9.23 -1.84 -8.70
N LYS A 40 10.12 -1.95 -9.69
CA LYS A 40 9.86 -1.50 -11.05
C LYS A 40 8.71 -2.27 -11.67
N LYS A 41 8.77 -3.60 -11.64
CA LYS A 41 7.71 -4.47 -12.19
C LYS A 41 6.36 -4.22 -11.53
N SER A 42 6.30 -4.17 -10.19
CA SER A 42 5.05 -3.92 -9.49
C SER A 42 4.49 -2.52 -9.76
N ARG A 43 5.34 -1.51 -10.00
CA ARG A 43 4.89 -0.18 -10.42
C ARG A 43 4.21 -0.23 -11.79
N GLU A 44 4.85 -0.87 -12.77
CA GLU A 44 4.32 -1.02 -14.13
C GLU A 44 2.95 -1.73 -14.10
N GLU A 45 2.84 -2.86 -13.40
CA GLU A 45 1.58 -3.59 -13.24
C GLU A 45 0.46 -2.75 -12.59
N ILE A 46 0.81 -1.93 -11.60
CA ILE A 46 -0.15 -1.02 -10.95
C ILE A 46 -0.59 0.10 -11.89
N GLU A 47 0.34 0.68 -12.65
CA GLU A 47 0.04 1.74 -13.62
C GLU A 47 -0.92 1.23 -14.71
N ASP A 48 -0.65 0.03 -15.25
CA ASP A 48 -1.51 -0.63 -16.23
C ASP A 48 -2.90 -0.91 -15.65
N MET A 49 -2.98 -1.39 -14.40
CA MET A 49 -4.27 -1.63 -13.75
C MET A 49 -5.09 -0.36 -13.55
N VAL A 50 -4.44 0.76 -13.21
CA VAL A 50 -5.10 2.05 -12.98
C VAL A 50 -5.66 2.63 -14.27
N GLU A 51 -4.99 2.41 -15.41
CA GLU A 51 -5.43 2.91 -16.72
C GLU A 51 -6.84 2.42 -17.10
N PHE A 52 -7.15 1.16 -16.79
CA PHE A 52 -8.45 0.56 -17.13
C PHE A 52 -9.45 0.56 -15.96
N MET A 53 -9.10 1.18 -14.83
CA MET A 53 -9.92 1.13 -13.63
C MET A 53 -11.11 2.10 -13.71
N PRO A 54 -12.35 1.63 -13.44
CA PRO A 54 -13.51 2.50 -13.22
C PRO A 54 -13.25 3.57 -12.16
N LYS A 55 -13.80 4.78 -12.37
CA LYS A 55 -13.66 5.92 -11.44
C LYS A 55 -13.93 5.59 -9.96
N PRO A 56 -14.99 4.82 -9.60
CA PRO A 56 -15.24 4.50 -8.19
C PRO A 56 -14.20 3.55 -7.59
N GLU A 57 -13.63 2.67 -8.41
CA GLU A 57 -12.60 1.71 -7.98
C GLU A 57 -11.25 2.40 -7.79
N MET A 58 -10.91 3.34 -8.69
CA MET A 58 -9.72 4.19 -8.56
C MET A 58 -9.73 4.99 -7.26
N ALA A 59 -10.90 5.53 -6.89
CA ALA A 59 -11.10 6.22 -5.63
C ALA A 59 -10.89 5.31 -4.40
N ARG A 60 -11.36 4.06 -4.44
CA ARG A 60 -11.14 3.07 -3.37
C ARG A 60 -9.66 2.67 -3.27
N MET A 61 -8.97 2.54 -4.40
CA MET A 61 -7.54 2.26 -4.43
C MET A 61 -6.75 3.40 -3.78
N ALA A 62 -7.07 4.66 -4.09
CA ALA A 62 -6.47 5.82 -3.45
C ALA A 62 -6.68 5.83 -1.92
N GLU A 63 -7.89 5.52 -1.45
CA GLU A 63 -8.19 5.36 -0.02
C GLU A 63 -7.32 4.27 0.63
N ALA A 64 -7.19 3.12 -0.02
CA ALA A 64 -6.38 2.00 0.48
C ALA A 64 -4.89 2.37 0.60
N LEU A 65 -4.32 3.11 -0.35
CA LEU A 65 -2.92 3.55 -0.31
C LEU A 65 -2.64 4.54 0.84
N ILE A 66 -3.57 5.46 1.11
CA ILE A 66 -3.48 6.37 2.25
C ILE A 66 -3.56 5.58 3.57
N ASN A 67 -4.48 4.62 3.65
CA ASN A 67 -4.58 3.72 4.81
C ASN A 67 -3.29 2.93 5.05
N LEU A 68 -2.68 2.40 3.98
CA LEU A 68 -1.41 1.67 4.07
C LEU A 68 -0.27 2.57 4.58
N THR A 69 -0.26 3.84 4.16
CA THR A 69 0.70 4.84 4.67
C THR A 69 0.48 5.11 6.16
N SER A 70 -0.77 5.23 6.60
CA SER A 70 -1.11 5.40 8.02
C SER A 70 -0.65 4.20 8.86
N ILE A 71 -0.91 2.97 8.39
CA ILE A 71 -0.43 1.75 9.04
C ILE A 71 1.10 1.72 9.13
N LYS A 72 1.79 2.02 8.02
CA LYS A 72 3.26 2.07 7.98
C LYS A 72 3.82 3.04 9.03
N ARG A 73 3.23 4.24 9.14
CA ARG A 73 3.67 5.26 10.12
C ARG A 73 3.50 4.79 11.56
N ARG A 74 2.37 4.17 11.88
CA ARG A 74 2.08 3.63 13.23
C ARG A 74 3.08 2.54 13.63
N VAL A 75 3.45 1.67 12.69
CA VAL A 75 4.41 0.58 12.95
C VAL A 75 5.85 1.10 13.07
N SER A 76 6.24 2.12 12.29
CA SER A 76 7.63 2.61 12.23
C SER A 76 8.05 3.62 13.31
N ARG A 77 7.32 3.76 14.43
CA ARG A 77 7.60 4.77 15.51
C ARG A 77 7.73 6.23 14.99
N GLY A 78 7.25 6.52 13.78
CA GLY A 78 7.28 7.87 13.20
C GLY A 78 6.07 8.69 13.63
N PHE A 79 6.19 10.02 13.62
CA PHE A 79 5.03 10.91 13.81
C PHE A 79 3.91 10.58 12.80
N GLU A 80 2.68 10.47 13.28
CA GLU A 80 1.49 10.24 12.44
C GLU A 80 1.18 11.51 11.64
N THR A 81 1.70 11.61 10.41
CA THR A 81 1.44 12.74 9.51
C THR A 81 0.16 12.57 8.68
N VAL A 82 -0.48 11.40 8.77
CA VAL A 82 -1.74 11.05 8.12
C VAL A 82 -2.63 10.34 9.13
N GLY A 83 -3.72 11.00 9.53
CA GLY A 83 -4.64 10.49 10.54
C GLY A 83 -6.04 11.08 10.37
N GLY A 84 -7.05 10.34 10.82
CA GLY A 84 -8.45 10.72 10.72
C GLY A 84 -9.19 10.14 9.50
N PRO A 85 -10.45 10.54 9.29
CA PRO A 85 -11.27 10.09 8.18
C PRO A 85 -10.71 10.53 6.82
N ILE A 86 -10.74 9.63 5.84
CA ILE A 86 -10.32 9.92 4.47
C ILE A 86 -11.55 10.29 3.64
N ASP A 87 -11.52 11.49 3.07
CA ASP A 87 -12.48 11.93 2.07
C ASP A 87 -11.86 11.80 0.67
N VAL A 88 -12.63 11.28 -0.28
CA VAL A 88 -12.19 11.00 -1.65
C VAL A 88 -13.15 11.62 -2.64
N ALA A 89 -12.59 12.39 -3.57
CA ALA A 89 -13.31 12.94 -4.71
C ALA A 89 -12.62 12.55 -6.01
N VAL A 90 -13.43 12.42 -7.07
CA VAL A 90 -12.97 12.23 -8.44
C VAL A 90 -13.35 13.46 -9.25
N ILE A 91 -12.43 13.92 -10.10
CA ILE A 91 -12.67 15.00 -11.05
C ILE A 91 -12.52 14.42 -12.45
N SER A 92 -13.56 14.56 -13.27
CA SER A 92 -13.51 14.15 -14.68
C SER A 92 -14.10 15.22 -15.58
N GLN A 93 -13.72 15.23 -16.86
CA GLN A 93 -14.25 16.21 -17.82
C GLN A 93 -15.76 16.10 -18.00
N ALA A 94 -16.31 14.88 -18.00
CA ALA A 94 -17.72 14.63 -18.26
C ALA A 94 -18.64 14.96 -17.06
N GLU A 95 -18.16 14.74 -15.83
CA GLU A 95 -18.99 14.82 -14.61
C GLU A 95 -18.57 15.97 -13.68
N GLY A 96 -17.45 16.64 -13.96
CA GLY A 96 -16.87 17.62 -13.05
C GLY A 96 -16.37 16.97 -11.75
N PHE A 97 -16.50 17.70 -10.64
CA PHE A 97 -16.07 17.26 -9.32
C PHE A 97 -17.18 16.43 -8.64
N VAL A 98 -16.83 15.21 -8.20
CA VAL A 98 -17.76 14.28 -7.56
C VAL A 98 -17.13 13.71 -6.29
N TRP A 99 -17.84 13.83 -5.15
CA TRP A 99 -17.46 13.12 -3.93
C TRP A 99 -17.80 11.63 -4.07
N VAL A 100 -16.79 10.76 -4.00
CA VAL A 100 -16.98 9.30 -4.01
C VAL A 100 -17.17 8.76 -2.60
N ARG A 101 -16.45 9.34 -1.64
CA ARG A 101 -16.58 9.04 -0.21
C ARG A 101 -16.33 10.31 0.58
N ARG A 102 -17.27 10.69 1.44
CA ARG A 102 -17.12 11.84 2.31
C ARG A 102 -17.71 11.54 3.67
N LYS A 103 -16.96 11.81 4.74
CA LYS A 103 -17.52 11.75 6.08
C LYS A 103 -18.48 12.90 6.25
N HIS A 104 -19.77 12.59 6.37
CA HIS A 104 -20.76 13.55 6.81
C HIS A 104 -20.56 13.82 8.31
N TYR A 105 -20.64 15.10 8.70
CA TYR A 105 -20.54 15.52 10.11
C TYR A 105 -21.52 14.73 11.00
N PHE A 106 -22.71 14.44 10.48
CA PHE A 106 -23.63 13.46 11.03
C PHE A 106 -24.52 12.84 9.94
N PRO A 107 -25.10 11.65 10.17
CA PRO A 107 -26.11 11.09 9.28
C PRO A 107 -27.35 11.97 9.30
N GLN A 108 -27.79 12.39 8.12
CA GLN A 108 -28.98 13.22 7.95
C GLN A 108 -30.24 12.56 8.53
N GLU A 109 -30.31 11.24 8.40
CA GLU A 109 -31.40 10.36 8.86
C GLU A 109 -31.59 10.44 10.39
N LEU A 110 -30.49 10.61 11.13
CA LEU A 110 -30.51 10.73 12.58
C LEU A 110 -30.76 12.17 13.06
N ASN A 111 -30.76 13.15 12.15
CA ASN A 111 -30.74 14.58 12.47
C ASN A 111 -31.78 15.40 11.70
N GLY A 112 -32.99 14.84 11.51
CA GLY A 112 -34.06 15.51 10.76
C GLY A 112 -34.50 16.87 11.32
N ARG A 113 -34.26 17.16 12.61
CA ARG A 113 -34.50 18.50 13.19
C ARG A 113 -33.56 19.57 12.63
N TYR A 114 -32.30 19.22 12.39
CA TYR A 114 -31.32 20.15 11.81
C TYR A 114 -31.69 20.51 10.36
N LEU A 115 -32.04 19.51 9.55
CA LEU A 115 -32.44 19.72 8.16
C LEU A 115 -33.70 20.58 8.02
N ARG A 116 -34.71 20.38 8.90
CA ARG A 116 -35.93 21.21 8.90
C ARG A 116 -35.66 22.68 9.22
N ARG A 117 -34.64 22.98 10.03
CA ARG A 117 -34.24 24.36 10.31
C ARG A 117 -33.52 24.99 9.11
N MET A 118 -32.56 24.26 8.52
CA MET A 118 -31.79 24.74 7.37
C MET A 118 -32.65 24.94 6.11
N GLY A 119 -33.69 24.11 5.91
CA GLY A 119 -34.62 24.25 4.78
C GLY A 119 -35.64 25.38 4.91
N ALA A 120 -35.83 25.93 6.11
CA ALA A 120 -36.80 27.01 6.38
C ALA A 120 -36.22 28.42 6.18
N GLU A 121 -34.90 28.56 6.06
CA GLU A 121 -34.23 29.85 5.84
C GLU A 121 -33.98 30.17 4.35
N GLY A 122 -34.40 29.29 3.44
CA GLY A 122 -34.17 29.41 1.99
C GLY A 122 -35.42 29.41 1.11
N SER A 123 -36.59 29.78 1.66
CA SER A 123 -37.84 29.98 0.89
C SER A 123 -38.30 31.42 0.96
#